data_AF-A0A926YPP5-F1
#
_entry.id   AF-A0A926YPP5-F1
#
_cell.length_a   1.000
_cell.length_b   1.000
_cell.length_c   1.000
_cell.angle_alpha   90.00
_cell.angle_beta   90.00
_cell.angle_gamma   90.00
#
_symmetry.space_group_name_H-M   'P 1'
#
loop_
_entity.id
_entity.type
_entity.pdbx_description
1 polymer ?
#
loop_
_entity_poly.entity_id
_entity_poly.type
_entity_poly.pdbx_seq_one_letter_code
_entity_poly.pdbx_strand_id
1 'polypeptide(L)'
;MDTSQLQIAIEQFLNFIQSQGPIVMHAFVALLIAIKTGAASIGAIATLISHYPVLTQVINKLIVLINSGASIPEIAAAIAEFATSVGASADLLLKLLYTIGGALMLF
;
A
#
# COMPACT_ATOMS: atom_id res chain seq x y z
N MET A 1 -2.49 -5.71 -16.44
CA MET A 1 -1.76 -4.45 -16.19
C MET A 1 -0.28 -4.76 -16.20
N ASP A 2 0.52 -4.03 -16.98
CA ASP A 2 1.98 -4.21 -16.95
C ASP A 2 2.62 -3.48 -15.74
N THR A 3 3.89 -3.72 -15.46
CA THR A 3 4.60 -3.16 -14.29
C THR A 3 4.64 -1.62 -14.33
N SER A 4 4.75 -1.02 -15.52
CA SER A 4 4.78 0.43 -15.68
C SER A 4 3.44 1.08 -15.33
N GLN A 5 2.33 0.48 -15.78
CA GLN A 5 0.98 0.92 -15.40
C GLN A 5 0.73 0.76 -13.89
N LEU A 6 1.22 -0.32 -13.29
CA LEU A 6 1.13 -0.53 -11.85
C LEU A 6 1.90 0.55 -11.08
N GLN A 7 3.14 0.84 -11.50
CA GLN A 7 3.94 1.91 -10.92
C GLN A 7 3.19 3.25 -10.96
N ILE A 8 2.69 3.66 -12.13
CA ILE A 8 1.94 4.91 -12.29
C ILE A 8 0.74 4.97 -11.32
N ALA A 9 -0.01 3.87 -11.19
CA ALA A 9 -1.17 3.83 -10.30
C ALA A 9 -0.77 3.94 -8.81
N ILE A 10 0.34 3.31 -8.40
CA ILE A 10 0.88 3.45 -7.05
C ILE A 10 1.36 4.89 -6.80
N GLU A 11 2.06 5.50 -7.75
CA GLU A 11 2.49 6.90 -7.66
C GLU A 11 1.30 7.84 -7.48
N GLN A 12 0.26 7.68 -8.30
CA GLN A 12 -0.96 8.49 -8.20
C GLN A 12 -1.64 8.34 -6.84
N PHE A 13 -1.74 7.11 -6.34
CA PHE A 13 -2.28 6.84 -5.01
C PHE A 13 -1.46 7.52 -3.90
N LEU A 14 -0.14 7.37 -3.90
CA LEU A 14 0.72 7.95 -2.87
C LEU A 14 0.73 9.49 -2.92
N ASN A 15 0.73 10.06 -4.12
CA ASN A 15 0.59 11.51 -4.31
C ASN A 15 -0.75 12.01 -3.81
N PHE A 16 -1.84 11.25 -4.02
CA PHE A 16 -3.15 11.59 -3.48
C PHE A 16 -3.15 11.58 -1.95
N ILE A 17 -2.59 10.56 -1.30
CA ILE A 17 -2.45 10.53 0.16
C ILE A 17 -1.61 11.72 0.66
N GLN A 18 -0.49 12.00 -0.01
CA GLN A 18 0.38 13.12 0.36
C GLN A 18 -0.31 14.48 0.21
N SER A 19 -1.14 14.66 -0.82
CA SER A 19 -1.84 15.92 -1.07
C SER A 19 -2.92 16.25 -0.04
N GLN A 20 -3.40 15.25 0.71
CA GLN A 20 -4.28 15.48 1.88
C GLN A 20 -3.54 16.06 3.09
N GLY A 21 -2.20 16.08 3.05
CA GLY A 21 -1.35 16.65 4.08
C GLY A 21 -0.59 15.62 4.93
N PRO A 22 0.36 16.09 5.76
CA PRO A 22 1.29 15.23 6.48
C PRO A 22 0.62 14.32 7.51
N ILE A 23 -0.49 14.77 8.10
CA ILE A 23 -1.25 13.98 9.09
C ILE A 23 -1.82 12.72 8.43
N VAL A 24 -2.34 12.82 7.21
CA VAL A 24 -2.93 11.68 6.49
C VAL A 24 -1.85 10.69 6.06
N MET A 25 -0.67 11.17 5.65
CA MET A 25 0.48 10.30 5.38
C MET A 25 0.94 9.53 6.64
N HIS A 26 0.98 10.19 7.80
CA HIS A 26 1.28 9.50 9.06
C HIS A 26 0.19 8.48 9.43
N ALA A 27 -1.08 8.82 9.27
CA ALA A 27 -2.19 7.91 9.49
C ALA A 27 -2.13 6.69 8.55
N PHE A 28 -1.74 6.91 7.28
CA PHE A 28 -1.51 5.84 6.32
C PHE A 28 -0.44 4.86 6.79
N VAL A 29 0.73 5.36 7.21
CA VAL A 29 1.80 4.50 7.75
C VAL A 29 1.36 3.78 9.02
N ALA A 30 0.66 4.46 9.93
CA ALA A 30 0.12 3.86 11.14
C ALA A 30 -0.86 2.72 10.82
N LEU A 31 -1.74 2.93 9.83
CA LEU A 31 -2.69 1.92 9.38
C LEU A 31 -1.97 0.72 8.75
N LEU A 32 -0.97 0.95 7.91
CA LEU A 32 -0.14 -0.14 7.35
C LEU A 32 0.52 -0.97 8.47
N ILE A 33 1.03 -0.32 9.53
CA ILE A 33 1.63 -1.00 10.69
C ILE A 33 0.57 -1.79 11.47
N ALA A 34 -0.61 -1.22 11.70
CA ALA A 34 -1.71 -1.91 12.38
C ALA A 34 -2.18 -3.14 11.59
N ILE A 35 -2.23 -3.04 10.26
CA ILE A 35 -2.57 -4.16 9.37
C ILE A 35 -1.48 -5.25 9.46
N LYS A 36 -0.21 -4.87 9.33
CA LYS A 36 0.95 -5.80 9.43
C LYS A 36 0.93 -6.59 10.74
N THR A 37 0.59 -5.93 11.84
CA THR A 37 0.59 -6.52 13.19
C THR A 37 -0.69 -7.29 13.52
N GLY A 38 -1.66 -7.31 12.60
CA GLY A 38 -2.97 -7.93 12.82
C GLY A 38 -3.88 -7.16 13.79
N ALA A 39 -3.49 -5.95 14.19
CA ALA A 39 -4.24 -5.09 15.10
C ALA A 39 -5.43 -4.40 14.41
N ALA A 40 -5.38 -4.20 13.09
CA ALA A 40 -6.48 -3.62 12.34
C ALA A 40 -7.46 -4.71 11.85
N SER A 41 -8.61 -4.81 12.51
CA SER A 41 -9.76 -5.64 12.08
C SER A 41 -10.67 -4.91 11.08
N ILE A 42 -10.09 -4.21 10.09
CA ILE A 42 -10.87 -3.76 8.94
C ILE A 42 -11.22 -5.00 8.13
N GLY A 43 -12.46 -5.48 8.26
CA GLY A 43 -12.87 -6.81 7.78
C GLY A 43 -12.48 -7.09 6.33
N ALA A 44 -12.60 -6.12 5.43
CA ALA A 44 -12.19 -6.24 4.04
C ALA A 44 -10.67 -6.46 3.87
N ILE A 45 -9.84 -5.74 4.63
CA ILE A 45 -8.38 -5.85 4.58
C ILE A 45 -7.91 -7.16 5.21
N ALA A 46 -8.46 -7.51 6.38
CA ALA A 46 -8.16 -8.77 7.06
C ALA A 46 -8.50 -9.99 6.17
N THR A 47 -9.66 -9.95 5.51
CA THR A 47 -10.07 -10.98 4.54
C THR A 47 -9.13 -11.02 3.34
N LEU A 48 -8.71 -9.87 2.81
CA LEU A 48 -7.81 -9.85 1.66
C LEU A 48 -6.44 -10.46 2.01
N ILE A 49 -5.90 -10.14 3.19
CA ILE A 49 -4.61 -10.66 3.66
C ILE A 49 -4.68 -12.15 3.97
N SER A 50 -5.78 -12.64 4.55
CA SER A 50 -5.95 -14.06 4.85
C SER A 50 -5.97 -14.91 3.58
N HIS A 51 -6.58 -14.40 2.50
CA HIS A 51 -6.60 -15.08 1.20
C HIS A 51 -5.30 -14.91 0.42
N TYR A 52 -4.58 -13.81 0.63
CA TYR A 52 -3.36 -13.47 -0.10
C TYR A 52 -2.22 -13.01 0.83
N PRO A 53 -1.52 -13.95 1.51
CA PRO A 53 -0.46 -13.63 2.47
C PRO A 53 0.68 -12.78 1.88
N VAL A 54 0.91 -12.87 0.57
CA VAL A 54 1.89 -12.06 -0.17
C VAL A 54 1.69 -10.56 0.02
N LEU A 55 0.45 -10.11 0.26
CA LEU A 55 0.14 -8.70 0.53
C LEU A 55 0.81 -8.17 1.80
N THR A 56 1.02 -9.03 2.79
CA THR A 56 1.76 -8.65 4.00
C THR A 56 3.22 -8.30 3.68
N GLN A 57 3.83 -8.99 2.72
CA GLN A 57 5.19 -8.68 2.28
C GLN A 57 5.23 -7.34 1.54
N VAL A 58 4.23 -7.06 0.71
CA VAL A 58 4.11 -5.77 0.01
C VAL A 58 3.91 -4.61 1.01
N ILE A 59 3.03 -4.79 2.00
CA ILE A 59 2.83 -3.83 3.09
C ILE A 59 4.15 -3.58 3.85
N ASN A 60 4.87 -4.65 4.18
CA ASN A 60 6.17 -4.54 4.85
C ASN A 60 7.16 -3.72 4.03
N LYS A 61 7.28 -4.01 2.73
CA LYS A 61 8.17 -3.27 1.83
C LYS A 61 7.77 -1.80 1.73
N LEU A 62 6.46 -1.52 1.65
CA LEU A 62 5.92 -0.17 1.56
C LEU A 62 6.23 0.66 2.81
N ILE A 63 6.04 0.09 4.01
CA ILE A 63 6.39 0.74 5.28
C ILE A 63 7.89 1.09 5.32
N VAL A 64 8.75 0.15 4.93
CA VAL A 64 10.21 0.35 4.95
C VAL A 64 10.61 1.50 4.03
N LEU A 65 10.07 1.54 2.80
CA LEU A 65 10.41 2.57 1.82
C LEU A 65 9.91 3.96 2.24
N ILE A 66 8.70 4.05 2.78
CA ILE A 66 8.17 5.32 3.29
C ILE A 66 9.04 5.84 4.45
N ASN A 67 9.38 4.96 5.41
CA ASN A 67 10.19 5.33 6.56
C ASN A 67 11.68 5.58 6.24
N SER A 68 12.19 5.08 5.11
CA SER A 68 13.55 5.38 4.66
C SER A 68 13.67 6.76 4.01
N GLY A 69 12.57 7.48 3.82
CA GLY A 69 12.57 8.77 3.12
C GLY A 69 12.73 8.65 1.60
N ALA A 70 12.40 7.49 1.02
CA ALA A 70 12.39 7.33 -0.43
C ALA A 70 11.34 8.26 -1.07
N SER A 71 11.62 8.75 -2.27
CA SER A 71 10.65 9.55 -3.03
C SER A 71 9.48 8.69 -3.51
N ILE A 72 8.33 9.31 -3.78
CA ILE A 72 7.14 8.59 -4.28
C ILE A 72 7.42 7.77 -5.55
N PRO A 73 8.13 8.29 -6.56
CA PRO A 73 8.48 7.51 -7.75
C PRO A 73 9.34 6.28 -7.41
N GLU A 74 10.33 6.43 -6.52
CA GLU A 74 11.17 5.30 -6.06
C GLU A 74 10.34 4.25 -5.31
N ILE A 75 9.44 4.69 -4.42
CA ILE A 75 8.54 3.81 -3.68
C ILE A 75 7.69 3.00 -4.67
N ALA A 76 7.07 3.68 -5.63
CA ALA A 76 6.17 3.04 -6.58
C ALA A 76 6.87 2.04 -7.50
N ALA A 77 8.04 2.41 -8.05
CA ALA A 77 8.84 1.51 -8.86
C ALA A 77 9.22 0.26 -8.06
N ALA A 78 9.77 0.44 -6.85
CA ALA A 78 10.19 -0.68 -6.01
C ALA A 78 9.04 -1.59 -5.60
N ILE A 79 7.83 -1.05 -5.38
CA ILE A 79 6.65 -1.84 -5.04
C ILE A 79 6.10 -2.56 -6.26
N ALA A 80 6.05 -1.92 -7.43
CA ALA A 80 5.60 -2.55 -8.66
C ALA A 80 6.52 -3.72 -9.05
N GLU A 81 7.84 -3.51 -9.03
CA GLU A 81 8.84 -4.55 -9.28
C GLU A 81 8.73 -5.68 -8.25
N PHE A 82 8.63 -5.34 -6.97
CA PHE A 82 8.50 -6.33 -5.91
C PHE A 82 7.23 -7.16 -6.09
N ALA A 83 6.08 -6.52 -6.34
CA ALA A 83 4.81 -7.19 -6.58
C ALA A 83 4.89 -8.18 -7.75
N THR A 84 5.52 -7.78 -8.87
CA THR A 84 5.78 -8.69 -10.01
C THR A 84 6.67 -9.86 -9.58
N SER A 85 7.74 -9.61 -8.82
CA SER A 85 8.68 -10.66 -8.40
C SER A 85 8.06 -11.73 -7.48
N VAL A 86 7.10 -11.34 -6.65
CA VAL A 86 6.41 -12.25 -5.72
C VAL A 86 5.10 -12.81 -6.28
N GLY A 87 4.80 -12.54 -7.56
CA GLY A 87 3.58 -13.00 -8.23
C GLY A 87 2.29 -12.39 -7.66
N ALA A 88 2.37 -11.22 -7.00
CA ALA A 88 1.19 -10.51 -6.55
C ALA A 88 0.45 -9.90 -7.76
N SER A 89 -0.86 -10.15 -7.85
CA SER A 89 -1.67 -9.54 -8.89
C SER A 89 -1.70 -8.01 -8.72
N ALA A 90 -1.55 -7.31 -9.85
CA ALA A 90 -1.60 -5.86 -9.88
C ALA A 90 -2.98 -5.34 -9.42
N ASP A 91 -4.07 -6.01 -9.81
CA ASP A 91 -5.43 -5.70 -9.36
C ASP A 91 -5.60 -5.90 -7.86
N LEU A 92 -4.98 -6.96 -7.31
CA LEU A 92 -5.00 -7.25 -5.89
C LEU A 92 -4.31 -6.15 -5.08
N LEU A 93 -3.16 -5.68 -5.57
CA LEU A 93 -2.41 -4.60 -4.93
C LEU A 93 -3.20 -3.28 -4.96
N LEU A 94 -3.77 -2.91 -6.10
CA LEU A 94 -4.61 -1.72 -6.19
C LEU A 94 -5.84 -1.82 -5.30
N LYS A 95 -6.48 -2.99 -5.25
CA LYS A 95 -7.61 -3.24 -4.34
C LYS A 95 -7.20 -3.04 -2.88
N LEU A 96 -6.03 -3.52 -2.48
CA LEU A 96 -5.50 -3.28 -1.13
C LEU A 96 -5.30 -1.78 -0.89
N LEU A 97 -4.58 -1.09 -1.76
CA LEU A 97 -4.26 0.34 -1.61
C LEU A 97 -5.53 1.19 -1.55
N TYR A 98 -6.51 0.95 -2.41
CA TYR A 98 -7.78 1.69 -2.39
C TYR A 98 -8.64 1.34 -1.18
N THR A 99 -8.62 0.11 -0.69
CA THR A 99 -9.32 -0.24 0.56
C THR A 99 -8.69 0.50 1.75
N ILE A 100 -7.36 0.58 1.79
CA ILE A 100 -6.63 1.35 2.81
C ILE A 100 -6.94 2.85 2.69
N GLY A 101 -6.85 3.40 1.48
CA GLY A 101 -7.18 4.80 1.20
C GLY A 101 -8.61 5.16 1.60
N GLY A 102 -9.58 4.30 1.27
CA GLY A 102 -10.97 4.46 1.69
C GLY A 102 -11.12 4.42 3.21
N ALA A 103 -10.44 3.50 3.89
CA ALA A 103 -10.46 3.43 5.35
C ALA A 103 -9.86 4.68 6.01
N LEU A 104 -8.84 5.29 5.42
CA LEU A 104 -8.24 6.52 5.94
C LEU A 104 -9.19 7.72 5.84
N MET A 105 -10.02 7.78 4.80
CA MET A 105 -10.94 8.91 4.56
C MET A 105 -12.22 8.86 5.39
N LEU A 106 -12.45 7.76 6.11
CA LEU A 106 -13.59 7.62 7.01
C LEU A 106 -13.33 8.21 8.42
N PHE A 107 -12.11 8.68 8.67
CA PHE A 107 -11.65 9.27 9.93
C PHE A 107 -11.04 10.66 9.68
#